data_AF-A0A1C6BIA5-F1
#
_entry.id   AF-A0A1C6BIA5-F1
#
_cell.length_a   1.000
_cell.length_b   1.000
_cell.length_c   1.000
_cell.angle_alpha   90.00
_cell.angle_beta   90.00
_cell.angle_gamma   90.00
#
_symmetry.space_group_name_H-M   'P 1'
#
loop_
_entity.id
_entity.type
_entity.pdbx_description
1 polymer ?
#
loop_
_entity_poly.entity_id
_entity_poly.type
_entity_poly.pdbx_seq_one_letter_code
_entity_poly.pdbx_strand_id
1 'polypeptide(L)' 'MENNKQELLALGSIVVLKGGYKKLMIVGRMQLQGEEEKLWDYLGVLYPEGYLH' A
#
# COMPACT_ATOMS: atom_id res chain seq x y z
N MET A 1 -17.54 -21.37 -10.01
CA MET A 1 -17.02 -20.03 -10.34
C MET A 1 -16.26 -19.57 -9.12
N GLU A 2 -14.92 -19.63 -9.17
CA GLU A 2 -14.08 -19.19 -8.05
C GLU A 2 -14.21 -17.67 -7.92
N ASN A 3 -14.86 -17.22 -6.84
CA ASN A 3 -14.86 -15.83 -6.43
C ASN A 3 -13.45 -15.50 -5.89
N ASN A 4 -12.48 -15.32 -6.78
CA ASN A 4 -11.15 -14.84 -6.41
C ASN A 4 -11.23 -13.33 -6.12
N LYS A 5 -11.85 -12.97 -4.99
CA LYS A 5 -11.57 -11.67 -4.36
C LYS A 5 -10.11 -11.73 -3.92
N GLN A 6 -9.23 -11.04 -4.63
CA GLN A 6 -7.87 -10.81 -4.12
C GLN A 6 -8.00 -10.08 -2.79
N GLU A 7 -7.64 -10.77 -1.71
CA GLU A 7 -7.64 -10.17 -0.39
C GLU A 7 -6.52 -9.15 -0.29
N LEU A 8 -6.86 -7.93 0.14
CA LEU A 8 -5.87 -6.89 0.38
C LEU A 8 -4.95 -7.27 1.54
N LEU A 9 -3.66 -7.02 1.39
CA LEU A 9 -2.64 -7.23 2.42
C LEU A 9 -2.94 -6.44 3.69
N ALA A 10 -2.73 -7.04 4.86
CA ALA A 10 -2.96 -6.45 6.19
C ALA A 10 -2.32 -5.05 6.32
N LEU A 11 -2.99 -4.13 7.03
CA LEU A 11 -2.31 -2.93 7.50
C LEU A 11 -1.13 -3.34 8.39
N GLY A 12 0.00 -2.64 8.27
CA GLY A 12 1.26 -3.03 8.90
C GLY A 12 2.08 -4.05 8.12
N SER A 13 1.57 -4.59 7.01
CA SER A 13 2.37 -5.46 6.13
C SER A 13 3.60 -4.71 5.61
N ILE A 14 4.77 -5.33 5.77
CA ILE A 14 6.03 -4.81 5.23
C ILE A 14 6.26 -5.47 3.87
N VAL A 15 6.37 -4.65 2.83
CA VAL A 15 6.53 -5.08 1.45
C VAL A 15 7.77 -4.44 0.81
N VAL A 16 8.27 -5.06 -0.24
CA VAL A 16 9.28 -4.49 -1.13
C VAL A 16 8.67 -4.47 -2.53
N LEU A 17 8.71 -3.31 -3.20
CA LEU A 17 8.19 -3.20 -4.55
C LEU A 17 9.07 -3.98 -5.52
N LYS A 18 8.48 -4.50 -6.60
CA LYS A 18 9.23 -5.19 -7.65
C LYS A 18 10.31 -4.26 -8.22
N GLY A 19 11.58 -4.69 -8.15
CA GLY A 19 12.73 -3.90 -8.59
C GLY A 19 13.20 -2.82 -7.60
N GLY A 20 12.49 -2.66 -6.48
CA GLY A 20 12.92 -1.82 -5.36
C GLY A 20 13.74 -2.60 -4.34
N TYR A 21 14.38 -1.85 -3.44
CA TYR A 21 15.16 -2.41 -2.32
C TYR A 21 14.75 -1.83 -0.95
N LYS A 22 14.08 -0.68 -0.93
CA LYS A 22 13.54 -0.09 0.31
C LYS A 22 12.25 -0.80 0.72
N LYS A 23 12.11 -1.04 2.03
CA LYS A 23 10.91 -1.60 2.62
C LYS A 23 9.86 -0.51 2.80
N LEU A 24 8.61 -0.86 2.52
CA LEU A 24 7.44 -0.02 2.77
C LEU A 24 6.50 -0.74 3.72
N MET A 25 5.85 0.01 4.60
CA MET A 25 4.75 -0.49 5.43
C MET A 25 3.43 0.04 4.88
N ILE A 26 2.46 -0.86 4.69
CA ILE A 26 1.10 -0.49 4.27
C ILE A 26 0.37 0.15 5.45
N VAL A 27 -0.01 1.42 5.31
CA VAL A 27 -0.70 2.21 6.34
C VAL A 27 -2.13 2.62 5.95
N GLY A 28 -2.50 2.45 4.68
CA GLY A 28 -3.86 2.68 4.20
C GLY A 28 -4.24 1.72 3.08
N ARG A 29 -5.56 1.56 2.88
CA ARG A 29 -6.16 0.79 1.78
C ARG A 29 -7.25 1.60 1.10
N MET A 30 -7.53 1.34 -0.17
CA MET A 30 -8.61 2.00 -0.93
C MET A 30 -8.52 3.53 -0.83
N GLN A 31 -7.38 4.09 -1.22
CA GLN A 31 -7.04 5.50 -1.02
C GLN A 31 -7.42 6.30 -2.25
N LEU A 32 -8.29 7.29 -2.08
CA LEU A 32 -8.65 8.22 -3.15
C LEU A 32 -7.59 9.32 -3.22
N GLN A 33 -6.99 9.50 -4.38
CA GLN A 33 -6.11 10.64 -4.64
C GLN A 33 -6.97 11.91 -4.68
N GLY A 34 -6.53 13.01 -4.08
CA GLY A 34 -7.42 14.16 -3.83
C GLY A 34 -7.90 14.83 -5.12
N GLU A 35 -6.96 15.20 -5.99
CA GLU A 35 -7.25 15.94 -7.23
C GLU A 35 -7.57 15.03 -8.41
N GLU A 36 -7.14 13.77 -8.36
CA GLU A 36 -7.41 12.76 -9.37
C GLU A 36 -8.41 11.76 -8.79
N GLU A 37 -9.51 11.43 -9.47
CA GLU A 37 -10.47 10.40 -9.02
C GLU A 37 -9.91 8.97 -9.14
N LYS A 38 -8.63 8.78 -8.80
CA LYS A 38 -7.95 7.52 -8.82
C LYS A 38 -7.98 6.88 -7.44
N LEU A 39 -8.54 5.67 -7.41
CA LEU A 39 -8.51 4.80 -6.24
C LEU A 39 -7.28 3.90 -6.29
N TRP A 40 -6.45 3.97 -5.25
CA TRP A 40 -5.29 3.12 -5.06
C TRP A 40 -5.57 2.02 -4.03
N ASP A 41 -5.06 0.81 -4.26
CA ASP A 41 -5.26 -0.30 -3.33
C ASP A 41 -4.58 -0.07 -1.98
N TYR A 42 -3.41 0.59 -1.98
CA TYR A 42 -2.57 0.78 -0.79
C TYR A 42 -1.97 2.19 -0.72
N LEU A 43 -1.81 2.69 0.51
CA LEU A 43 -0.89 3.77 0.87
C LEU A 43 0.23 3.18 1.71
N GLY A 44 1.48 3.50 1.36
CA GLY A 44 2.66 3.00 2.06
C GLY A 44 3.61 4.11 2.50
N VAL A 45 4.29 3.89 3.61
CA VAL A 45 5.39 4.73 4.12
C VAL A 45 6.69 3.93 4.18
N LEU A 46 7.84 4.60 4.25
CA LEU A 46 9.13 3.92 4.45
C LEU A 46 9.11 3.16 5.78
N TYR A 47 9.72 1.97 5.80
CA TYR A 47 9.90 1.20 7.03
C TYR A 47 11.38 1.05 7.35
N PRO A 48 11.82 1.35 8.59
CA PRO A 48 11.01 1.71 9.77
C PRO A 48 10.73 3.22 9.92
N GLU A 49 11.17 4.05 8.98
CA GLU A 49 11.25 5.50 9.15
C GLU A 49 9.88 6.21 9.25
N GLY A 50 8.83 5.60 8.70
CA GLY A 50 7.49 6.16 8.68
C GLY A 50 7.36 7.33 7.71
N TYR A 51 6.48 8.27 8.03
CA TYR A 51 6.30 9.50 7.27
C TYR A 51 7.42 10.48 7.63
N LEU A 52 8.22 10.85 6.63
CA LEU A 52 9.27 11.84 6.76
C LEU A 52 8.68 13.20 6.37
N HIS A 53 8.68 14.14 7.32
CA HIS A 53 8.28 15.54 7.09
C HIS A 53 9.44 16.35 6.50
#